data_AF-A0A0Q5M9X7-F1
#
_entry.id   AF-A0A0Q5M9X7-F1
#
_cell.length_a   1.000
_cell.length_b   1.000
_cell.length_c   1.000
_cell.angle_alpha   90.00
_cell.angle_beta   90.00
_cell.angle_gamma   90.00
#
_symmetry.space_group_name_H-M   'P 1'
#
loop_
_entity.id
_entity.type
_entity.pdbx_description
1 polymer ?
#
loop_
_entity_poly.entity_id
_entity_poly.type
_entity_poly.pdbx_seq_one_letter_code
_entity_poly.pdbx_strand_id
1 'polypeptide(L)'
;MGESGTLGRTSTVTLTWGGAGLAVAAVFPLLSNAAFLIPAVDVSWIYANYPVVGGLSAIALIAACIVLAIGLRGETGIVGTSVVGKLALIVFGVTHTLSTGYFSWPAPSAVAAPAVLVVWSSLIWGIDVLSLIALAVAAFAVVRAGVLRGPARWALLAFAVTTVVALLVSTLPVIVLIPVWMGALIASQALQLATGVLYIVEGQRARRGDGLRAASA
;
A
#
# COMPACT_ATOMS: atom_id res chain seq x y z
N MET A 1 -43.33 -0.53 6.04
CA MET A 1 -42.09 -1.31 6.20
C MET A 1 -40.95 -0.40 5.79
N GLY A 2 -40.34 0.28 6.77
CA GLY A 2 -39.28 1.24 6.51
C GLY A 2 -37.98 0.51 6.23
N GLU A 3 -37.42 0.73 5.06
CA GLU A 3 -35.99 0.54 4.83
C GLU A 3 -35.25 1.53 5.72
N SER A 4 -34.99 1.12 6.95
CA SER A 4 -33.99 1.73 7.81
C SER A 4 -32.67 1.62 7.06
N GLY A 5 -32.37 2.66 6.28
CA GLY A 5 -31.18 2.75 5.46
C GLY A 5 -30.00 2.30 6.30
N THR A 6 -29.30 1.29 5.80
CA THR A 6 -28.00 0.81 6.26
C THR A 6 -26.98 1.93 6.08
N LEU A 7 -27.16 3.03 6.81
CA LEU A 7 -26.14 4.02 7.08
C LEU A 7 -25.07 3.28 7.86
N GLY A 8 -24.15 2.68 7.11
CA GLY A 8 -23.06 1.87 7.61
C GLY A 8 -22.39 2.62 8.75
N ARG A 9 -22.16 1.91 9.86
CA ARG A 9 -21.40 2.43 10.99
C ARG A 9 -20.14 3.11 10.47
N THR A 10 -19.83 4.27 11.03
CA THR A 10 -18.62 5.02 10.71
C THR A 10 -17.41 4.09 10.87
N SER A 11 -16.54 4.03 9.87
CA SER A 11 -15.51 3.01 9.68
C SER A 11 -14.33 3.17 10.65
N THR A 12 -14.57 3.09 11.96
CA THR A 12 -13.58 3.43 12.98
C THR A 12 -12.51 2.36 13.19
N VAL A 13 -12.92 1.10 13.35
CA VAL A 13 -12.06 -0.05 13.62
C VAL A 13 -11.28 -0.41 12.36
N THR A 14 -11.97 -0.39 11.22
CA THR A 14 -11.41 -0.64 9.89
C THR A 14 -10.29 0.34 9.56
N LEU A 15 -10.53 1.65 9.75
CA LEU A 15 -9.52 2.66 9.44
C LEU A 15 -8.32 2.61 10.39
N THR A 16 -8.55 2.35 11.67
CA THR A 16 -7.46 2.26 12.65
C THR A 16 -6.57 1.05 12.40
N TRP A 17 -7.15 -0.15 12.25
CA TRP A 17 -6.36 -1.36 12.01
C TRP A 17 -5.78 -1.43 10.60
N GLY A 18 -6.57 -1.06 9.59
CA GLY A 18 -6.10 -0.98 8.21
C GLY A 18 -5.00 0.06 8.04
N GLY A 19 -5.15 1.23 8.65
CA GLY A 19 -4.12 2.27 8.65
C GLY A 19 -2.85 1.86 9.39
N ALA A 20 -2.98 1.17 10.54
CA ALA A 20 -1.84 0.63 11.27
C ALA A 20 -1.08 -0.41 10.44
N GLY A 21 -1.78 -1.33 9.78
CA GLY A 21 -1.14 -2.31 8.91
C GLY A 21 -0.42 -1.67 7.71
N LEU A 22 -1.02 -0.65 7.08
CA LEU A 22 -0.35 0.13 6.01
C LEU A 22 0.92 0.83 6.51
N ALA A 23 0.85 1.44 7.70
CA ALA A 23 1.98 2.14 8.29
C ALA A 23 3.12 1.17 8.61
N VAL A 24 2.82 0.06 9.30
CA VAL A 24 3.80 -0.98 9.62
C VAL A 24 4.44 -1.54 8.35
N ALA A 25 3.63 -1.82 7.32
CA ALA A 25 4.11 -2.33 6.04
C ALA A 25 5.03 -1.37 5.27
N ALA A 26 4.99 -0.07 5.57
CA ALA A 26 5.83 0.93 4.92
C ALA A 26 7.15 1.19 5.65
N VAL A 27 7.26 0.85 6.94
CA VAL A 27 8.44 1.17 7.77
C VAL A 27 9.69 0.47 7.24
N PHE A 28 9.64 -0.85 7.05
CA PHE A 28 10.79 -1.63 6.60
C PHE A 28 11.30 -1.22 5.20
N PRO A 29 10.46 -1.14 4.15
CA PRO A 29 10.93 -0.68 2.84
C PRO A 29 11.41 0.76 2.86
N LEU A 30 10.79 1.66 3.64
CA LEU A 30 11.26 3.03 3.79
C LEU A 30 12.65 3.09 4.41
N LEU A 31 12.88 2.37 5.50
CA LEU A 31 14.19 2.31 6.17
C LEU A 31 15.25 1.67 5.28
N SER A 32 14.89 0.58 4.59
CA SER A 32 15.79 -0.11 3.65
C SER A 32 16.22 0.83 2.52
N ASN A 33 15.26 1.50 1.88
CA ASN A 33 15.54 2.46 0.79
C ASN A 33 16.31 3.69 1.28
N ALA A 34 16.01 4.19 2.47
CA ALA A 34 16.74 5.33 3.05
C ALA A 34 18.18 4.96 3.41
N ALA A 35 18.43 3.75 3.91
CA ALA A 35 19.78 3.29 4.24
C ALA A 35 20.70 3.24 3.01
N PHE A 36 20.17 2.93 1.81
CA PHE A 36 20.94 2.99 0.56
C PHE A 36 21.45 4.39 0.21
N LEU A 37 20.85 5.45 0.73
CA LEU A 37 21.32 6.82 0.51
C LEU A 37 22.49 7.21 1.42
N ILE A 38 22.81 6.42 2.44
CA ILE A 38 23.81 6.75 3.45
C ILE A 38 24.95 5.72 3.40
N PRO A 39 26.06 6.00 2.69
CA PRO A 39 27.17 5.07 2.51
C PRO A 39 27.83 4.56 3.81
N ALA A 40 27.61 5.25 4.93
CA ALA A 40 28.17 4.92 6.24
C ALA A 40 27.31 3.95 7.08
N VAL A 41 26.11 3.58 6.62
CA VAL A 41 25.23 2.65 7.33
C VAL A 41 25.54 1.23 6.89
N ASP A 42 25.92 0.36 7.83
CA ASP A 42 26.00 -1.07 7.58
C ASP A 42 24.59 -1.63 7.33
N VAL A 43 24.34 -2.05 6.08
CA VAL A 43 23.07 -2.63 5.62
C VAL A 43 23.09 -4.16 5.59
N SER A 44 24.20 -4.80 5.98
CA SER A 44 24.35 -6.27 5.94
C SER A 44 23.26 -7.00 6.73
N TRP A 45 22.85 -6.46 7.88
CA TRP A 45 21.76 -6.98 8.69
C TRP A 45 20.38 -6.90 8.00
N ILE A 46 20.16 -5.88 7.15
CA ILE A 46 18.91 -5.73 6.37
C ILE A 46 18.82 -6.87 5.37
N TYR A 47 19.92 -7.16 4.67
CA TYR A 47 19.98 -8.26 3.71
C TYR A 47 19.86 -9.64 4.37
N ALA A 48 20.52 -9.85 5.51
CA ALA A 48 20.46 -11.11 6.25
C ALA A 48 19.05 -11.45 6.74
N ASN A 49 18.24 -10.43 7.08
CA ASN A 49 16.90 -10.59 7.61
C ASN A 49 15.79 -10.22 6.62
N TYR A 50 16.13 -9.88 5.37
CA TYR A 50 15.20 -9.38 4.36
C TYR A 50 14.00 -10.32 4.15
N PRO A 51 14.17 -11.66 4.05
CA PRO A 51 13.03 -12.56 3.86
C PRO A 51 12.05 -12.54 5.03
N VAL A 52 12.56 -12.40 6.27
CA VAL A 52 11.73 -12.45 7.47
C VAL A 52 11.04 -11.11 7.70
N VAL A 53 11.79 -10.02 7.77
CA VAL A 53 11.24 -8.68 8.06
C VAL A 53 10.42 -8.17 6.87
N GLY A 54 10.91 -8.41 5.65
CA GLY A 54 10.16 -8.15 4.43
C GLY A 54 8.87 -8.97 4.36
N GLY A 55 8.93 -10.28 4.66
CA GLY A 55 7.76 -11.14 4.74
C GLY A 55 6.71 -10.68 5.76
N LEU A 56 7.13 -10.19 6.93
CA LEU A 56 6.21 -9.60 7.91
C LEU A 56 5.59 -8.29 7.41
N SER A 57 6.36 -7.45 6.73
CA SER A 57 5.89 -6.20 6.10
C SER A 57 4.83 -6.49 5.03
N ALA A 58 5.07 -7.51 4.20
CA ALA A 58 4.17 -8.04 3.21
C ALA A 58 2.84 -8.54 3.81
N ILE A 59 2.92 -9.37 4.86
CA ILE A 59 1.74 -9.89 5.55
C ILE A 59 0.92 -8.74 6.13
N ALA A 60 1.59 -7.74 6.74
CA ALA A 60 0.94 -6.55 7.26
C ALA A 60 0.21 -5.77 6.15
N LEU A 61 0.83 -5.61 4.97
CA LEU A 61 0.21 -4.94 3.83
C LEU A 61 -1.03 -5.68 3.33
N ILE A 62 -0.92 -6.99 3.10
CA ILE A 62 -2.03 -7.82 2.61
C ILE A 62 -3.18 -7.77 3.61
N ALA A 63 -2.89 -7.96 4.91
CA ALA A 63 -3.90 -7.87 5.96
C ALA A 63 -4.56 -6.49 6.01
N ALA A 64 -3.77 -5.41 5.88
CA ALA A 64 -4.28 -4.05 5.83
C ALA A 64 -5.24 -3.83 4.65
N CYS A 65 -4.84 -4.26 3.44
CA CYS A 65 -5.65 -4.16 2.23
C CYS A 65 -6.96 -4.94 2.36
N ILE A 66 -6.93 -6.14 2.93
CA ILE A 66 -8.14 -6.95 3.17
C ILE A 66 -9.06 -6.25 4.17
N VAL A 67 -8.52 -5.80 5.30
CA VAL A 67 -9.27 -5.07 6.34
C VAL A 67 -9.92 -3.83 5.75
N LEU A 68 -9.17 -3.02 5.01
CA LEU A 68 -9.66 -1.79 4.38
C LEU A 68 -10.70 -2.07 3.28
N ALA A 69 -10.55 -3.16 2.53
CA ALA A 69 -11.48 -3.54 1.47
C ALA A 69 -12.82 -4.01 2.04
N ILE A 70 -12.78 -4.94 3.00
CA ILE A 70 -13.97 -5.64 3.47
C ILE A 70 -14.65 -4.87 4.60
N GLY A 71 -13.87 -4.28 5.49
CA GLY A 71 -14.32 -3.71 6.77
C GLY A 71 -14.26 -4.73 7.91
N LEU A 72 -14.21 -4.24 9.14
CA LEU A 72 -14.20 -5.04 10.37
C LEU A 72 -15.47 -4.82 11.19
N ARG A 73 -15.94 -5.87 11.88
CA ARG A 73 -17.05 -5.80 12.84
C ARG A 73 -18.34 -5.18 12.27
N GLY A 74 -18.62 -5.47 11.00
CA GLY A 74 -19.78 -4.96 10.27
C GLY A 74 -19.67 -3.51 9.81
N GLU A 75 -18.51 -2.86 9.97
CA GLU A 75 -18.22 -1.58 9.32
C GLU A 75 -18.04 -1.77 7.82
N THR A 76 -18.34 -0.71 7.06
CA THR A 76 -18.06 -0.68 5.63
C THR A 76 -16.57 -0.41 5.38
N GLY A 77 -15.98 -1.14 4.44
CA GLY A 77 -14.63 -0.86 3.93
C GLY A 77 -14.54 0.52 3.24
N ILE A 78 -13.31 0.99 3.03
CA ILE A 78 -13.02 2.34 2.51
C ILE A 78 -13.46 2.55 1.06
N VAL A 79 -13.69 1.46 0.33
CA VAL A 79 -14.21 1.43 -1.06
C VAL A 79 -15.75 1.31 -1.10
N GLY A 80 -16.42 1.34 0.05
CA GLY A 80 -17.88 1.27 0.15
C GLY A 80 -18.42 -0.07 -0.36
N THR A 81 -19.45 0.00 -1.21
CA THR A 81 -20.14 -1.17 -1.79
C THR A 81 -19.48 -1.71 -3.07
N SER A 82 -18.45 -1.04 -3.59
CA SER A 82 -17.83 -1.40 -4.88
C SER A 82 -17.04 -2.71 -4.79
N VAL A 83 -17.56 -3.78 -5.41
CA VAL A 83 -16.85 -5.09 -5.50
C VAL A 83 -15.53 -4.94 -6.26
N VAL A 84 -15.52 -4.19 -7.35
CA VAL A 84 -14.31 -3.91 -8.15
C VAL A 84 -13.26 -3.21 -7.30
N GLY A 85 -13.65 -2.21 -6.49
CA GLY A 85 -12.73 -1.52 -5.59
C GLY A 85 -12.14 -2.45 -4.50
N LYS A 86 -12.96 -3.36 -3.97
CA LYS A 86 -12.52 -4.35 -2.97
C LYS A 86 -11.49 -5.31 -3.56
N LEU A 87 -11.81 -5.89 -4.72
CA LEU A 87 -10.90 -6.80 -5.42
C LEU A 87 -9.62 -6.07 -5.80
N ALA A 88 -9.70 -4.85 -6.32
CA ALA A 88 -8.53 -4.05 -6.68
C ALA A 88 -7.62 -3.79 -5.48
N LEU A 89 -8.17 -3.45 -4.31
CA LEU A 89 -7.34 -3.21 -3.12
C LEU A 89 -6.65 -4.49 -2.62
N ILE A 90 -7.33 -5.63 -2.68
CA ILE A 90 -6.76 -6.94 -2.30
C ILE A 90 -5.68 -7.37 -3.31
N VAL A 91 -5.98 -7.29 -4.61
CA VAL A 91 -5.04 -7.60 -5.69
C VAL A 91 -3.81 -6.72 -5.57
N PHE A 92 -3.97 -5.43 -5.28
CA PHE A 92 -2.86 -4.52 -5.02
C PHE A 92 -1.97 -5.03 -3.88
N GLY A 93 -2.52 -5.33 -2.70
CA GLY A 93 -1.72 -5.81 -1.56
C GLY A 93 -0.92 -7.08 -1.87
N VAL A 94 -1.52 -8.03 -2.60
CA VAL A 94 -0.86 -9.28 -3.01
C VAL A 94 0.22 -9.02 -4.07
N THR A 95 -0.11 -8.31 -5.14
CA THR A 95 0.81 -8.07 -6.27
C THR A 95 1.95 -7.14 -5.89
N HIS A 96 1.71 -6.12 -5.06
CA HIS A 96 2.75 -5.24 -4.54
C HIS A 96 3.77 -6.01 -3.72
N THR A 97 3.30 -6.96 -2.92
CA THR A 97 4.15 -7.86 -2.13
C THR A 97 5.02 -8.77 -3.01
N LEU A 98 4.46 -9.26 -4.10
CA LEU A 98 5.20 -10.07 -5.08
C LEU A 98 6.24 -9.24 -5.86
N SER A 99 5.87 -8.00 -6.22
CA SER A 99 6.71 -7.03 -6.93
C SER A 99 7.91 -6.56 -6.11
N THR A 100 7.71 -6.22 -4.84
CA THR A 100 8.75 -5.70 -3.94
C THR A 100 9.74 -6.75 -3.43
N GLY A 101 9.59 -8.01 -3.86
CA GLY A 101 10.54 -9.08 -3.58
C GLY A 101 10.59 -9.51 -2.10
N TYR A 102 9.58 -9.18 -1.30
CA TYR A 102 9.48 -9.65 0.09
C TYR A 102 9.45 -11.16 0.19
N PHE A 103 8.87 -11.81 -0.83
CA PHE A 103 9.14 -13.20 -1.11
C PHE A 103 10.41 -13.24 -1.96
N SER A 104 11.47 -13.83 -1.41
CA SER A 104 12.73 -14.08 -2.10
C SER A 104 12.50 -15.01 -3.29
N TRP A 105 12.02 -14.44 -4.39
CA TRP A 105 12.01 -15.12 -5.67
C TRP A 105 13.48 -15.26 -6.05
N PRO A 106 13.98 -16.48 -6.26
CA PRO A 106 15.37 -16.66 -6.68
C PRO A 106 15.54 -15.95 -8.02
N ALA A 107 16.24 -14.82 -7.99
CA ALA A 107 16.62 -14.12 -9.21
C ALA A 107 17.46 -15.10 -10.05
N PRO A 108 17.21 -15.24 -11.36
CA PRO A 108 18.03 -16.08 -12.21
C PRO A 108 19.49 -15.64 -12.09
N SER A 109 20.40 -16.62 -12.00
CA SER A 109 21.83 -16.30 -11.96
C SER A 109 22.25 -15.49 -13.20
N ALA A 110 23.33 -14.71 -13.10
CA ALA A 110 23.87 -13.95 -14.23
C ALA A 110 24.29 -14.84 -15.42
N VAL A 111 24.46 -16.15 -15.19
CA VAL A 111 24.77 -17.15 -16.21
C VAL A 111 23.53 -17.88 -16.76
N ALA A 112 22.32 -17.48 -16.33
CA ALA A 112 21.08 -18.05 -16.85
C ALA A 112 20.94 -17.77 -18.35
N ALA A 113 20.34 -18.72 -19.07
CA ALA A 113 20.09 -18.57 -20.50
C ALA A 113 19.26 -17.30 -20.78
N PRO A 114 19.52 -16.55 -21.87
CA PRO A 114 18.80 -15.31 -22.18
C PRO A 114 17.27 -15.44 -22.16
N ALA A 115 16.74 -16.58 -22.62
CA ALA A 115 15.30 -16.85 -22.60
C ALA A 115 14.71 -16.86 -21.18
N VAL A 116 15.45 -17.40 -20.19
CA VAL A 116 15.01 -17.42 -18.79
C VAL A 116 14.97 -16.00 -18.21
N LEU A 117 15.98 -15.17 -18.52
CA LEU A 117 16.03 -13.77 -18.10
C LEU A 117 14.86 -12.96 -18.68
N VAL A 118 14.53 -13.17 -19.95
CA VAL A 118 13.39 -12.51 -20.62
C VAL A 118 12.07 -12.91 -19.97
N VAL A 119 11.83 -14.20 -19.76
CA VAL A 119 10.58 -14.69 -19.13
C VAL A 119 10.44 -14.14 -17.71
N TRP A 120 11.51 -14.20 -16.91
CA TRP A 120 11.50 -13.69 -15.54
C TRP A 120 11.23 -12.18 -15.48
N SER A 121 11.92 -11.40 -16.34
CA SER A 121 11.75 -9.95 -16.38
C SER A 121 10.34 -9.57 -16.85
N SER A 122 9.79 -10.29 -17.82
CA SER A 122 8.43 -10.07 -18.32
C SER A 122 7.38 -10.39 -17.26
N LEU A 123 7.61 -11.44 -16.47
CA LEU A 123 6.71 -11.83 -15.38
C LEU A 123 6.67 -10.76 -14.27
N ILE A 124 7.83 -10.27 -13.83
CA ILE A 124 7.88 -9.21 -12.81
C ILE A 124 7.29 -7.92 -13.32
N TRP A 125 7.63 -7.53 -14.55
CA TRP A 125 7.03 -6.36 -15.15
C TRP A 125 5.51 -6.47 -15.26
N GLY A 126 4.99 -7.65 -15.61
CA GLY A 126 3.55 -7.93 -15.61
C GLY A 126 2.92 -7.81 -14.22
N ILE A 127 3.59 -8.27 -13.16
CA ILE A 127 3.14 -8.13 -11.78
C ILE A 127 3.15 -6.66 -11.34
N ASP A 128 4.18 -5.89 -11.69
CA ASP A 128 4.29 -4.46 -11.39
C ASP A 128 3.15 -3.66 -12.03
N VAL A 129 2.91 -3.91 -13.32
CA VAL A 129 1.82 -3.28 -14.08
C VAL A 129 0.47 -3.65 -13.48
N LEU A 130 0.24 -4.92 -13.14
CA LEU A 130 -0.99 -5.36 -12.50
C LEU A 130 -1.18 -4.68 -11.13
N SER A 131 -0.12 -4.56 -10.35
CA SER A 131 -0.12 -3.88 -9.05
C SER A 131 -0.51 -2.40 -9.19
N LEU A 132 0.04 -1.71 -10.17
CA LEU A 132 -0.29 -0.31 -10.46
C LEU A 132 -1.74 -0.12 -10.89
N ILE A 133 -2.23 -0.95 -11.81
CA ILE A 133 -3.62 -0.89 -12.26
C ILE A 133 -4.56 -1.12 -11.07
N ALA A 134 -4.27 -2.14 -10.26
CA ALA A 134 -5.04 -2.44 -9.06
C ALA A 134 -5.02 -1.27 -8.07
N LEU A 135 -3.86 -0.65 -7.83
CA LEU A 135 -3.73 0.52 -6.96
C LEU A 135 -4.53 1.72 -7.48
N ALA A 136 -4.44 2.01 -8.78
CA ALA A 136 -5.15 3.12 -9.40
C ALA A 136 -6.69 2.93 -9.32
N VAL A 137 -7.16 1.72 -9.61
CA VAL A 137 -8.60 1.37 -9.49
C VAL A 137 -9.06 1.47 -8.05
N ALA A 138 -8.27 0.97 -7.09
CA ALA A 138 -8.58 1.06 -5.66
C ALA A 138 -8.63 2.53 -5.20
N ALA A 139 -7.63 3.35 -5.56
CA ALA A 139 -7.59 4.77 -5.24
C ALA A 139 -8.82 5.52 -5.79
N PHE A 140 -9.17 5.27 -7.04
CA PHE A 140 -10.36 5.86 -7.65
C PHE A 140 -11.64 5.40 -6.95
N ALA A 141 -11.75 4.11 -6.62
CA ALA A 141 -12.89 3.57 -5.89
C ALA A 141 -13.03 4.19 -4.50
N VAL A 142 -11.93 4.40 -3.75
CA VAL A 142 -11.93 5.10 -2.46
C VAL A 142 -12.42 6.54 -2.60
N VAL A 143 -11.90 7.28 -3.59
CA VAL A 143 -12.32 8.65 -3.85
C VAL A 143 -13.81 8.70 -4.19
N ARG A 144 -14.30 7.78 -5.04
CA ARG A 144 -15.70 7.71 -5.46
C ARG A 144 -16.64 7.29 -4.34
N ALA A 145 -16.21 6.36 -3.48
CA ALA A 145 -17.04 5.86 -2.38
C ALA A 145 -17.38 6.94 -1.36
N GLY A 146 -16.53 7.97 -1.21
CA GLY A 146 -16.80 9.11 -0.33
C GLY A 146 -16.87 8.74 1.16
N VAL A 147 -16.40 7.56 1.54
CA VAL A 147 -16.36 7.07 2.94
C VAL A 147 -15.38 7.91 3.77
N LEU A 148 -14.27 8.32 3.16
CA LEU A 148 -13.22 9.13 3.76
C LEU A 148 -13.45 10.62 3.52
N ARG A 149 -12.99 11.47 4.46
CA ARG A 149 -13.07 12.93 4.37
C ARG A 149 -11.69 13.58 4.29
N GLY A 150 -11.65 14.82 3.79
CA GLY A 150 -10.46 15.66 3.76
C GLY A 150 -9.26 15.01 3.04
N PRO A 151 -8.03 15.11 3.60
CA PRO A 151 -6.83 14.60 2.95
C PRO A 151 -6.77 13.07 2.89
N ALA A 152 -7.41 12.35 3.83
CA ALA A 152 -7.43 10.89 3.84
C ALA A 152 -8.09 10.32 2.56
N ARG A 153 -9.09 11.02 2.00
CA ARG A 153 -9.73 10.63 0.74
C ARG A 153 -8.76 10.56 -0.44
N TRP A 154 -7.74 11.41 -0.44
CA TRP A 154 -6.79 11.57 -1.54
C TRP A 154 -5.46 10.86 -1.31
N ALA A 155 -5.20 10.40 -0.08
CA ALA A 155 -3.92 9.82 0.31
C ALA A 155 -3.52 8.61 -0.56
N LEU A 156 -4.45 7.68 -0.79
CA LEU A 156 -4.20 6.51 -1.65
C LEU A 156 -3.95 6.89 -3.12
N LEU A 157 -4.57 7.96 -3.60
CA LEU A 157 -4.33 8.49 -4.93
C LEU A 157 -2.94 9.13 -5.04
N ALA A 158 -2.54 9.92 -4.04
CA ALA A 158 -1.19 10.51 -4.00
C ALA A 158 -0.12 9.41 -4.00
N PHE A 159 -0.31 8.36 -3.19
CA PHE A 159 0.54 7.17 -3.21
C PHE A 159 0.57 6.52 -4.61
N ALA A 160 -0.59 6.26 -5.21
CA ALA A 160 -0.69 5.70 -6.57
C ALA A 160 0.10 6.51 -7.60
N VAL A 161 -0.06 7.84 -7.60
CA VAL A 161 0.65 8.74 -8.52
C VAL A 161 2.16 8.62 -8.33
N THR A 162 2.66 8.64 -7.09
CA THR A 162 4.09 8.51 -6.85
C THR A 162 4.66 7.14 -7.22
N THR A 163 3.90 6.08 -7.03
CA THR A 163 4.33 4.73 -7.44
C THR A 163 4.39 4.60 -8.96
N VAL A 164 3.44 5.22 -9.69
CA VAL A 164 3.50 5.30 -11.16
C VAL A 164 4.73 6.06 -11.61
N VAL A 165 5.02 7.22 -11.00
CA VAL A 165 6.23 7.99 -11.32
C VAL A 165 7.49 7.17 -11.06
N ALA A 166 7.58 6.47 -9.92
CA ALA A 166 8.73 5.62 -9.61
C ALA A 166 8.94 4.53 -10.67
N LEU A 167 7.87 3.85 -11.10
CA LEU A 167 7.97 2.81 -12.15
C LEU A 167 8.33 3.41 -13.52
N LEU A 168 7.74 4.54 -13.90
CA LEU A 168 8.06 5.18 -15.18
C LEU A 168 9.52 5.62 -15.24
N VAL A 169 10.06 6.15 -14.15
CA VAL A 169 11.48 6.54 -14.10
C VAL A 169 12.38 5.30 -14.15
N SER A 170 11.97 4.18 -13.55
CA SER A 170 12.77 2.95 -13.54
C SER A 170 12.89 2.28 -14.91
N THR A 171 12.00 2.57 -15.86
CA THR A 171 12.07 2.02 -17.22
C THR A 171 12.91 2.86 -18.18
N LEU A 172 13.32 4.06 -17.78
CA LEU A 172 14.15 4.93 -18.61
C LEU A 172 15.62 4.50 -18.53
N PRO A 173 16.30 4.23 -19.66
CA PRO A 173 17.68 3.74 -19.69
C PRO A 173 18.69 4.88 -19.49
N VAL A 174 18.51 5.71 -18.46
CA VAL A 174 19.30 6.92 -18.22
C VAL A 174 19.87 6.87 -16.80
N ILE A 175 21.17 6.60 -16.68
CA ILE A 175 21.90 6.51 -15.39
C ILE A 175 21.71 7.77 -14.52
N VAL A 176 21.62 8.95 -15.14
CA VAL A 176 21.41 10.23 -14.44
C VAL A 176 20.07 10.28 -13.69
N LEU A 177 19.10 9.41 -14.03
CA LEU A 177 17.81 9.31 -13.35
C LEU A 177 17.80 8.38 -12.14
N ILE A 178 18.91 7.67 -11.84
CA ILE A 178 18.99 6.79 -10.65
C ILE A 178 18.64 7.53 -9.35
N PRO A 179 19.17 8.75 -9.07
CA PRO A 179 18.79 9.49 -7.87
C PRO A 179 17.30 9.88 -7.85
N VAL A 180 16.73 10.19 -9.02
CA VAL A 180 15.31 10.53 -9.17
C VAL A 180 14.43 9.31 -8.88
N TRP A 181 14.81 8.15 -9.41
CA TRP A 181 14.14 6.87 -9.15
C TRP A 181 14.18 6.50 -7.66
N MET A 182 15.36 6.59 -7.03
CA MET A 182 15.52 6.35 -5.59
C MET A 182 14.69 7.33 -4.76
N GLY A 183 14.70 8.61 -5.10
CA GLY A 183 13.88 9.62 -4.45
C GLY A 183 12.38 9.33 -4.58
N ALA A 184 11.92 8.89 -5.76
CA ALA A 184 10.53 8.53 -6.00
C ALA A 184 10.11 7.27 -5.23
N LEU A 185 10.99 6.27 -5.09
CA LEU A 185 10.75 5.10 -4.24
C LEU A 185 10.63 5.48 -2.77
N ILE A 186 11.52 6.32 -2.25
CA ILE A 186 11.45 6.78 -0.86
C ILE A 186 10.17 7.60 -0.63
N ALA A 187 9.85 8.49 -1.57
CA ALA A 187 8.62 9.28 -1.51
C ALA A 187 7.36 8.41 -1.54
N SER A 188 7.32 7.35 -2.35
CA SER A 188 6.16 6.45 -2.40
C SER A 188 5.99 5.69 -1.07
N GLN A 189 7.08 5.19 -0.48
CA GLN A 189 7.02 4.53 0.84
C GLN A 189 6.62 5.51 1.95
N ALA A 190 7.13 6.74 1.91
CA ALA A 190 6.74 7.79 2.84
C ALA A 190 5.25 8.16 2.70
N LEU A 191 4.71 8.17 1.48
CA LEU A 191 3.29 8.39 1.22
C LEU A 191 2.42 7.21 1.64
N GLN A 192 2.90 5.97 1.50
CA GLN A 192 2.23 4.79 2.03
C GLN A 192 2.12 4.88 3.57
N LEU A 193 3.22 5.22 4.24
CA LEU A 193 3.26 5.46 5.68
C LEU A 193 2.28 6.59 6.07
N ALA A 194 2.36 7.73 5.39
CA ALA A 194 1.47 8.87 5.64
C ALA A 194 -0.01 8.51 5.41
N THR A 195 -0.31 7.69 4.39
CA THR A 195 -1.67 7.17 4.14
C THR A 195 -2.15 6.34 5.31
N GLY A 196 -1.32 5.42 5.82
CA GLY A 196 -1.62 4.65 7.01
C GLY A 196 -1.91 5.52 8.24
N VAL A 197 -1.05 6.52 8.50
CA VAL A 197 -1.23 7.48 9.61
C VAL A 197 -2.51 8.28 9.45
N LEU A 198 -2.81 8.80 8.26
CA LEU A 198 -4.03 9.55 8.00
C LEU A 198 -5.29 8.70 8.26
N TYR A 199 -5.26 7.41 7.92
CA TYR A 199 -6.37 6.50 8.19
C TYR A 199 -6.54 6.26 9.70
N ILE A 200 -5.45 6.08 10.45
CA ILE A 200 -5.51 5.97 11.91
C ILE A 200 -6.14 7.23 12.52
N VAL A 201 -5.67 8.42 12.12
CA VAL A 201 -6.18 9.70 12.62
C VAL A 201 -7.66 9.87 12.31
N GLU A 202 -8.09 9.54 11.09
CA GLU A 202 -9.49 9.62 10.68
C GLU A 202 -10.36 8.65 11.49
N GLY A 203 -9.89 7.42 11.70
CA GLY A 203 -10.57 6.43 12.53
C GLY A 203 -10.70 6.89 14.00
N GLN A 204 -9.67 7.53 14.56
CA GLN A 204 -9.73 8.09 15.91
C GLN A 204 -10.68 9.29 16.03
N ARG A 205 -10.70 10.17 15.03
CA ARG A 205 -11.62 11.32 14.98
C ARG A 205 -13.07 10.86 14.95
N ALA A 206 -13.38 9.86 14.14
CA ALA A 206 -14.70 9.26 14.09
C ALA A 206 -15.14 8.69 15.45
N ARG A 207 -14.27 7.94 16.15
CA ARG A 207 -14.58 7.42 17.50
C ARG A 207 -14.88 8.52 18.53
N ARG A 208 -14.13 9.61 18.51
CA ARG A 208 -14.35 10.75 19.42
C ARG A 208 -15.69 11.43 19.17
N GLY A 209 -16.08 11.59 17.90
CA GLY A 209 -17.36 12.16 17.51
C GLY A 209 -18.55 11.34 18.02
N ASP A 210 -18.46 10.02 17.94
CA ASP A 210 -19.51 9.13 18.43
C ASP A 210 -19.65 9.16 19.96
N GLY A 211 -18.52 9.21 20.68
CA GLY A 211 -18.53 9.33 22.14
C GLY A 211 -19.18 10.62 22.65
N LEU A 212 -18.93 11.75 21.98
CA LEU A 212 -19.56 13.02 22.34
C LEU A 212 -21.08 13.02 22.11
N ARG A 213 -21.54 12.41 21.00
CA ARG A 213 -22.97 12.28 20.72
C ARG A 213 -23.69 11.39 21.73
N ALA A 214 -23.05 10.29 22.15
CA ALA A 214 -23.58 9.41 23.17
C ALA A 214 -23.64 10.08 24.56
N ALA A 215 -22.68 10.95 24.88
CA ALA A 215 -22.69 11.70 26.14
C ALA A 215 -23.71 12.85 26.18
N SER A 216 -24.17 13.32 25.00
CA SER A 216 -25.16 14.40 24.89
C SER A 216 -26.62 13.92 24.75
N ALA A 217 -26.83 12.61 24.66
CA ALA A 217 -28.13 11.97 24.53
C ALA A 217 -28.58 11.40 25.88
#